data_AF-A0A7J7LGR0-F1
#
_entry.id   AF-A0A7J7LGR0-F1
#
_cell.length_a   1.000
_cell.length_b   1.000
_cell.length_c   1.000
_cell.angle_alpha   90.00
_cell.angle_beta   90.00
_cell.angle_gamma   90.00
#
_symmetry.space_group_name_H-M   'P 1'
#
loop_
_entity.id
_entity.type
_entity.pdbx_description
1 polymer ?
#
loop_
_entity_poly.entity_id
_entity_poly.type
_entity_poly.pdbx_seq_one_letter_code
_entity_poly.pdbx_strand_id
1 'polypeptide(L)'
;MVMDMQGGVILGPSILGRSANFSATIFPLRSIMVLETLANVGLLFFLFIVGVEMDHGMIRKTSQKAMVIAIACMSLPFHIGSSTTFLFNGETQVNHLSFVVFMGVALSVIAFRVLARIIAELKLLNTEIGKIAMSAAMMNDICAWILLALAVALVESNSSSTLASFYVIFSSIGFVLMLIFVVRPGIEWFIHRIPNGESFSDYHICLILTGVFVCGFITDAIGTHSIFGAFVFGLIIPKGPLATTLLEKLEDFVTTLLLPLYFAISGLRTDISSVNGKGDYGFFIAIIVLACVGKVAGTLLIALYYKMPFREAFVLALLMNTKGLTEMVVLNVGKDQKD
;
A
#
# COMPACT_ATOMS: atom_id res chain seq x y z
N MET A 1 -12.57 9.81 4.40
CA MET A 1 -12.16 8.46 3.95
C MET A 1 -13.08 7.36 4.46
N VAL A 2 -13.19 7.13 5.78
CA VAL A 2 -14.10 6.08 6.32
C VAL A 2 -15.56 6.33 5.92
N MET A 3 -16.02 7.58 6.03
CA MET A 3 -17.37 7.97 5.60
C MET A 3 -17.56 7.81 4.09
N ASP A 4 -16.54 8.08 3.28
CA ASP A 4 -16.61 7.95 1.82
C ASP A 4 -16.71 6.49 1.40
N MET A 5 -15.94 5.61 2.06
CA MET A 5 -16.03 4.16 1.86
C MET A 5 -17.40 3.62 2.28
N GLN A 6 -17.92 4.04 3.44
CA GLN A 6 -19.26 3.68 3.89
C GLN A 6 -20.34 4.20 2.93
N GLY A 7 -20.21 5.44 2.46
CA GLY A 7 -21.09 6.02 1.44
C GLY A 7 -21.08 5.20 0.15
N GLY A 8 -19.90 4.79 -0.31
CA GLY A 8 -19.73 3.86 -1.42
C GLY A 8 -20.45 2.54 -1.20
N VAL A 9 -20.27 1.90 -0.05
CA VAL A 9 -20.97 0.64 0.32
C VAL A 9 -22.49 0.82 0.33
N ILE A 10 -22.99 1.94 0.84
CA ILE A 10 -24.42 2.24 0.87
C ILE A 10 -24.98 2.43 -0.54
N LEU A 11 -24.24 3.13 -1.40
CA LEU A 11 -24.61 3.35 -2.80
C LEU A 11 -24.42 2.09 -3.65
N GLY A 12 -23.56 1.17 -3.22
CA GLY A 12 -23.19 -0.06 -3.90
C GLY A 12 -24.23 -1.17 -3.84
N PRO A 13 -23.93 -2.36 -4.40
CA PRO A 13 -24.84 -3.49 -4.49
C PRO A 13 -25.27 -4.03 -3.12
N SER A 14 -24.51 -3.72 -2.07
CA SER A 14 -24.80 -4.08 -0.68
C SER A 14 -26.14 -3.50 -0.17
N ILE A 15 -26.51 -2.28 -0.58
CA ILE A 15 -27.74 -1.62 -0.10
C ILE A 15 -28.56 -1.05 -1.26
N LEU A 16 -28.23 0.14 -1.77
CA LEU A 16 -29.07 0.86 -2.75
C LEU A 16 -28.89 0.34 -4.18
N GLY A 17 -27.68 -0.09 -4.54
CA GLY A 17 -27.34 -0.67 -5.84
C GLY A 17 -27.95 -2.05 -6.09
N ARG A 18 -28.66 -2.63 -5.11
CA ARG A 18 -29.41 -3.89 -5.26
C ARG A 18 -30.59 -3.76 -6.24
N SER A 19 -31.11 -2.55 -6.43
CA SER A 19 -32.10 -2.25 -7.46
C SER A 19 -31.40 -1.96 -8.79
N ALA A 20 -31.62 -2.83 -9.78
CA ALA A 20 -31.07 -2.65 -11.13
C ALA A 20 -31.45 -1.30 -11.76
N ASN A 21 -32.65 -0.78 -11.46
CA ASN A 21 -33.10 0.52 -11.93
C ASN A 21 -32.35 1.68 -11.26
N PHE A 22 -32.03 1.58 -9.97
CA PHE A 22 -31.25 2.61 -9.28
C PHE A 22 -29.81 2.65 -9.78
N SER A 23 -29.18 1.47 -9.89
CA SER A 23 -27.81 1.33 -10.39
C SER A 23 -27.67 1.85 -11.83
N ALA A 24 -28.58 1.45 -12.74
CA ALA A 24 -28.52 1.88 -14.14
C ALA A 24 -28.81 3.38 -14.34
N THR A 25 -29.61 4.01 -13.46
CA THR A 25 -29.99 5.42 -13.58
C THR A 25 -28.95 6.36 -12.97
N ILE A 26 -28.38 6.01 -11.82
CA ILE A 26 -27.41 6.87 -11.09
C ILE A 26 -25.97 6.55 -11.48
N PHE A 27 -25.65 5.28 -11.73
CA PHE A 27 -24.30 4.81 -12.06
C PHE A 27 -24.27 4.07 -13.41
N PRO A 28 -24.49 4.77 -14.54
CA PRO A 28 -24.33 4.14 -15.84
C PRO A 28 -22.88 3.70 -16.03
N LEU A 29 -22.67 2.57 -16.71
CA LEU A 29 -21.35 1.93 -16.91
C LEU A 29 -20.26 2.91 -17.37
N ARG A 30 -20.61 3.84 -18.26
CA ARG A 30 -19.68 4.85 -18.78
C ARG A 30 -19.17 5.81 -17.69
N SER A 31 -20.03 6.18 -16.74
CA SER A 31 -19.65 7.03 -15.62
C SER A 31 -18.79 6.27 -14.62
N ILE A 32 -19.11 5.00 -14.34
CA ILE A 32 -18.31 4.14 -13.45
C ILE A 32 -16.88 4.01 -14.00
N MET A 33 -16.71 3.72 -15.28
CA MET A 33 -15.38 3.61 -15.90
C MET A 33 -14.57 4.90 -15.77
N VAL A 34 -15.17 6.06 -16.01
CA VAL A 34 -14.48 7.36 -15.83
C VAL A 34 -14.08 7.56 -14.37
N LEU A 35 -15.00 7.29 -13.44
CA LEU A 35 -14.75 7.42 -12.02
C LEU A 35 -13.61 6.47 -11.58
N GLU A 36 -13.60 5.23 -12.06
CA GLU A 36 -12.56 4.23 -11.80
C GLU A 36 -11.20 4.67 -12.33
N THR A 37 -11.14 5.20 -13.56
CA THR A 37 -9.90 5.75 -14.09
C THR A 37 -9.37 6.89 -13.20
N LEU A 38 -10.25 7.79 -12.76
CA LEU A 38 -9.86 8.91 -11.88
C LEU A 38 -9.39 8.41 -10.51
N ALA A 39 -10.04 7.38 -9.97
CA ALA A 39 -9.67 6.72 -8.72
C ALA A 39 -8.30 6.05 -8.82
N ASN A 40 -8.01 5.36 -9.92
CA ASN A 40 -6.71 4.75 -10.18
C ASN A 40 -5.61 5.79 -10.33
N VAL A 41 -5.89 6.92 -11.00
CA VAL A 41 -4.95 8.06 -11.04
C VAL A 41 -4.70 8.63 -9.63
N GLY A 42 -5.75 8.76 -8.82
CA GLY A 42 -5.66 9.14 -7.42
C GLY A 42 -4.76 8.23 -6.60
N LEU A 43 -4.94 6.94 -6.76
CA LEU A 43 -4.16 5.91 -6.11
C LEU A 43 -2.70 5.92 -6.56
N LEU A 44 -2.47 6.10 -7.86
CA LEU A 44 -1.15 6.21 -8.47
C LEU A 44 -0.37 7.40 -7.88
N PHE A 45 -0.99 8.59 -7.80
CA PHE A 45 -0.38 9.73 -7.13
C PHE A 45 -0.23 9.53 -5.63
N PHE A 46 -1.20 8.91 -4.96
CA PHE A 46 -1.08 8.63 -3.53
C PHE A 46 0.17 7.81 -3.22
N LEU A 47 0.42 6.72 -3.96
CA LEU A 47 1.62 5.92 -3.75
C LEU A 47 2.91 6.62 -4.17
N PHE A 48 2.86 7.46 -5.20
CA PHE A 48 3.98 8.32 -5.49
C PHE A 48 4.35 9.19 -4.29
N ILE A 49 3.36 9.87 -3.69
CA ILE A 49 3.57 10.71 -2.50
C ILE A 49 4.09 9.83 -1.34
N VAL A 50 3.57 8.60 -1.14
CA VAL A 50 4.10 7.64 -0.14
C VAL A 50 5.58 7.36 -0.37
N GLY A 51 5.98 7.07 -1.61
CA GLY A 51 7.38 6.85 -1.96
C GLY A 51 8.25 8.09 -1.70
N VAL A 52 7.76 9.28 -2.07
CA VAL A 52 8.46 10.56 -1.84
C VAL A 52 8.63 10.87 -0.36
N GLU A 53 7.71 10.43 0.50
CA GLU A 53 7.80 10.64 1.94
C GLU A 53 8.80 9.68 2.60
N MET A 54 8.88 8.43 2.13
CA MET A 54 9.76 7.39 2.67
C MET A 54 11.24 7.73 2.56
N ASP A 55 11.94 7.83 3.69
CA ASP A 55 13.35 8.22 3.74
C ASP A 55 14.31 7.03 3.78
N HIS A 56 14.98 6.78 2.65
CA HIS A 56 16.05 5.79 2.53
C HIS A 56 17.20 6.00 3.51
N GLY A 57 17.47 7.25 3.90
CA GLY A 57 18.46 7.57 4.93
C GLY A 57 18.07 7.02 6.30
N MET A 58 16.77 7.00 6.61
CA MET A 58 16.24 6.43 7.85
C MET A 58 16.33 4.90 7.85
N ILE A 59 16.14 4.26 6.69
CA ILE A 59 16.33 2.81 6.52
C ILE A 59 17.79 2.42 6.77
N ARG A 60 18.75 3.15 6.21
CA ARG A 60 20.18 2.85 6.42
C ARG A 60 20.62 3.06 7.87
N LYS A 61 19.98 4.01 8.58
CA LYS A 61 20.20 4.28 10.01
C LYS A 61 19.30 3.43 10.92
N THR A 62 18.48 2.55 10.35
CA THR A 62 17.56 1.71 11.11
C THR A 62 18.36 0.77 12.01
N SER A 63 18.00 0.73 13.29
CA SER A 63 18.61 -0.20 14.23
C SER A 63 18.22 -1.64 13.86
N GLN A 64 19.15 -2.59 14.06
CA GLN A 64 18.85 -4.03 13.91
C GLN A 64 17.58 -4.42 14.69
N LYS A 65 17.35 -3.79 15.85
CA LYS A 65 16.14 -3.98 16.66
C LYS A 65 14.86 -3.69 15.87
N ALA A 66 14.78 -2.54 15.20
CA ALA A 66 13.60 -2.15 14.43
C ALA A 66 13.36 -3.08 13.22
N MET A 67 14.42 -3.58 12.58
CA MET A 67 14.29 -4.56 11.49
C MET A 67 13.73 -5.90 11.98
N VAL A 68 14.23 -6.43 13.11
CA VAL A 68 13.71 -7.68 13.69
C VAL A 68 12.27 -7.50 14.16
N ILE A 69 11.92 -6.34 14.72
CA ILE A 69 10.55 -5.99 15.10
C ILE A 69 9.62 -5.98 13.88
N ALA A 70 10.03 -5.34 12.78
CA ALA A 70 9.25 -5.32 11.54
C ALA A 70 8.98 -6.74 11.02
N ILE A 71 10.03 -7.57 10.92
CA ILE A 71 9.92 -8.94 10.41
C ILE A 71 9.03 -9.80 11.32
N ALA A 72 9.20 -9.71 12.65
CA ALA A 72 8.40 -10.48 13.59
C ALA A 72 6.93 -10.03 13.64
N CYS A 73 6.68 -8.72 13.51
CA CYS A 73 5.33 -8.19 13.43
C CYS A 73 4.64 -8.62 12.13
N MET A 74 5.39 -8.72 11.02
CA MET A 74 4.86 -9.16 9.73
C MET A 74 4.64 -10.68 9.66
N SER A 75 5.52 -11.47 10.28
CA SER A 75 5.54 -12.93 10.11
C SER A 75 4.34 -13.63 10.74
N LEU A 76 3.95 -13.29 11.97
CA LEU A 76 2.82 -13.91 12.66
C LEU A 76 1.47 -13.72 11.93
N PRO A 77 1.01 -12.49 11.64
CA PRO A 77 -0.19 -12.26 10.84
C PRO A 77 -0.10 -12.85 9.44
N PHE A 78 1.10 -12.94 8.84
CA PHE A 78 1.27 -13.56 7.53
C PHE A 78 0.97 -15.06 7.59
N HIS A 79 1.46 -15.76 8.61
CA HIS A 79 1.16 -17.17 8.83
C HIS A 79 -0.31 -17.40 9.16
N ILE A 80 -0.93 -16.48 9.92
CA ILE A 80 -2.37 -16.52 10.20
C ILE A 80 -3.16 -16.34 8.90
N GLY A 81 -2.84 -15.37 8.05
CA GLY A 81 -3.48 -15.21 6.75
C GLY A 81 -3.28 -16.41 5.85
N SER A 82 -2.05 -16.93 5.80
CA SER A 82 -1.71 -18.13 5.01
C SER A 82 -2.44 -19.38 5.50
N SER A 83 -2.64 -19.55 6.81
CA SER A 83 -3.34 -20.73 7.34
C SER A 83 -4.84 -20.68 7.03
N THR A 84 -5.42 -19.48 6.93
CA THR A 84 -6.85 -19.32 6.63
C THR A 84 -7.22 -19.73 5.22
N THR A 85 -6.30 -19.66 4.26
CA THR A 85 -6.58 -20.09 2.87
C THR A 85 -6.76 -21.60 2.76
N PHE A 86 -6.11 -22.40 3.61
CA PHE A 86 -6.31 -23.85 3.67
C PHE A 86 -7.71 -24.24 4.18
N LEU A 87 -8.34 -23.38 4.99
CA LEU A 87 -9.70 -23.58 5.49
C LEU A 87 -10.76 -23.19 4.44
N PHE A 88 -10.41 -22.31 3.49
CA PHE A 88 -11.27 -21.85 2.40
C PHE A 88 -11.14 -22.66 1.10
N ASN A 89 -10.53 -23.85 1.13
CA ASN A 89 -10.25 -24.71 -0.04
C ASN A 89 -11.47 -25.25 -0.81
N GLY A 90 -12.64 -24.60 -0.70
CA GLY A 90 -13.88 -25.00 -1.36
C GLY A 90 -14.03 -24.53 -2.81
N GLU A 91 -13.77 -23.25 -3.17
CA GLU A 91 -14.35 -22.70 -4.41
C GLU A 91 -13.61 -21.51 -5.06
N THR A 92 -12.27 -21.45 -5.05
CA THR A 92 -11.56 -20.36 -5.75
C THR A 92 -10.71 -20.87 -6.91
N GLN A 93 -11.08 -20.49 -8.14
CA GLN A 93 -10.33 -20.73 -9.38
C GLN A 93 -9.00 -19.93 -9.48
N VAL A 94 -8.53 -19.34 -8.39
CA VAL A 94 -7.31 -18.53 -8.34
C VAL A 94 -6.14 -19.40 -7.88
N ASN A 95 -4.93 -19.12 -8.37
CA ASN A 95 -3.72 -19.78 -7.90
C ASN A 95 -3.65 -19.76 -6.37
N HIS A 96 -3.75 -20.94 -5.74
CA HIS A 96 -3.77 -21.10 -4.29
C HIS A 96 -2.57 -20.41 -3.62
N LEU A 97 -1.41 -20.43 -4.29
CA LEU A 97 -0.18 -19.85 -3.78
C LEU A 97 -0.20 -18.31 -3.82
N SER A 98 -0.76 -17.71 -4.88
CA SER A 98 -0.99 -16.26 -4.94
C SER A 98 -1.98 -15.82 -3.87
N PHE A 99 -3.08 -16.55 -3.70
CA PHE A 99 -4.10 -16.24 -2.69
C PHE A 99 -3.53 -16.30 -1.25
N VAL A 100 -2.68 -17.28 -0.97
CA VAL A 100 -1.91 -17.38 0.30
C VAL A 100 -1.08 -16.12 0.53
N VAL A 101 -0.29 -15.70 -0.48
CA VAL A 101 0.56 -14.51 -0.35
C VAL A 101 -0.28 -13.24 -0.20
N PHE A 102 -1.35 -13.07 -0.98
CA PHE A 102 -2.24 -11.92 -0.88
C PHE A 102 -2.88 -11.79 0.49
N MET A 103 -3.46 -12.88 1.02
CA MET A 103 -4.08 -12.88 2.35
C MET A 103 -3.06 -12.65 3.45
N GLY A 104 -1.87 -13.24 3.33
CA GLY A 104 -0.77 -13.01 4.26
C GLY A 104 -0.32 -11.55 4.26
N VAL A 105 -0.09 -10.94 3.09
CA VAL A 105 0.31 -9.53 2.97
C VAL A 105 -0.76 -8.61 3.53
N ALA A 106 -2.03 -8.78 3.12
CA ALA A 106 -3.12 -7.92 3.54
C ALA A 106 -3.26 -7.84 5.07
N LEU A 107 -3.15 -8.97 5.77
CA LEU A 107 -3.23 -8.98 7.22
C LEU A 107 -1.97 -8.42 7.90
N SER A 108 -0.82 -8.49 7.23
CA SER A 108 0.47 -8.06 7.78
C SER A 108 0.81 -6.58 7.56
N VAL A 109 0.28 -5.92 6.52
CA VAL A 109 0.59 -4.51 6.21
C VAL A 109 0.29 -3.57 7.39
N ILE A 110 1.15 -2.58 7.58
CA ILE A 110 1.06 -1.49 8.56
C ILE A 110 1.14 -0.20 7.75
N ALA A 111 0.35 0.82 8.08
CA ALA A 111 0.39 2.06 7.32
C ALA A 111 1.43 3.04 7.88
N PHE A 112 2.58 3.18 7.20
CA PHE A 112 3.64 4.11 7.61
C PHE A 112 3.13 5.54 7.80
N ARG A 113 2.40 6.09 6.83
CA ARG A 113 1.91 7.48 6.87
C ARG A 113 0.99 7.77 8.05
N VAL A 114 0.03 6.87 8.28
CA VAL A 114 -0.93 7.00 9.36
C VAL A 114 -0.20 6.91 10.69
N LEU A 115 0.73 5.96 10.81
CA LEU A 115 1.57 5.84 11.99
C LEU A 115 2.43 7.09 12.22
N ALA A 116 3.05 7.64 11.18
CA ALA A 116 3.87 8.84 11.25
C ALA A 116 3.08 10.03 11.80
N ARG A 117 1.85 10.21 11.29
CA ARG A 117 0.93 11.23 11.78
C ARG A 117 0.54 11.01 13.25
N ILE A 118 0.19 9.78 13.64
CA ILE A 118 -0.16 9.45 15.03
C ILE A 118 1.03 9.74 15.96
N ILE A 119 2.24 9.33 15.59
CA ILE A 119 3.46 9.58 16.38
C ILE A 119 3.77 11.08 16.46
N ALA A 120 3.51 11.84 15.39
CA ALA A 120 3.64 13.30 15.36
C ALA A 120 2.65 13.98 16.30
N GLU A 121 1.37 13.61 16.23
CA GLU A 121 0.30 14.14 17.08
C GLU A 121 0.54 13.81 18.56
N LEU A 122 1.05 12.61 18.86
CA LEU A 122 1.46 12.20 20.19
C LEU A 122 2.80 12.80 20.66
N LYS A 123 3.47 13.61 19.83
CA LYS A 123 4.79 14.21 20.09
C LYS A 123 5.90 13.18 20.39
N LEU A 124 5.76 11.98 19.84
CA LEU A 124 6.68 10.85 20.06
C LEU A 124 7.78 10.76 18.99
N LEU A 125 7.78 11.58 17.93
CA LEU A 125 8.72 11.47 16.80
C LEU A 125 10.20 11.44 17.20
N ASN A 126 10.57 12.19 18.24
CA ASN A 126 11.95 12.29 18.70
C ASN A 126 12.33 11.25 19.77
N THR A 127 11.37 10.48 20.28
CA THR A 127 11.60 9.42 21.27
C THR A 127 12.20 8.18 20.61
N GLU A 128 12.87 7.32 21.39
CA GLU A 128 13.40 6.05 20.87
C GLU A 128 12.29 5.15 20.33
N ILE A 129 11.14 5.09 21.01
CA ILE A 129 9.97 4.30 20.60
C ILE A 129 9.44 4.80 19.27
N GLY A 130 9.29 6.12 19.10
CA GLY A 130 8.83 6.72 17.86
C GLY A 130 9.77 6.43 16.69
N LYS A 131 11.08 6.54 16.90
CA LYS A 131 12.09 6.22 15.87
C LYS A 131 12.07 4.75 15.47
N ILE A 132 11.93 3.84 16.45
CA ILE A 132 11.84 2.39 16.21
C ILE A 132 10.55 2.06 15.47
N ALA A 133 9.41 2.61 15.89
CA ALA A 133 8.11 2.43 15.25
C ALA A 133 8.13 2.92 13.79
N MET A 134 8.64 4.13 13.55
CA MET A 134 8.77 4.70 12.21
C MET A 134 9.65 3.85 11.30
N SER A 135 10.80 3.40 11.80
CA SER A 135 11.74 2.58 11.03
C SER A 135 11.15 1.20 10.73
N ALA A 136 10.47 0.59 11.71
CA ALA A 136 9.82 -0.71 11.55
C ALA A 136 8.66 -0.64 10.53
N ALA A 137 7.84 0.41 10.57
CA ALA A 137 6.75 0.60 9.62
C ALA A 137 7.25 0.88 8.21
N MET A 138 8.33 1.67 8.03
CA MET A 138 8.95 1.84 6.71
C MET A 138 9.44 0.51 6.13
N MET A 139 10.12 -0.31 6.94
CA MET A 139 10.58 -1.63 6.51
C MET A 139 9.40 -2.53 6.14
N ASN A 140 8.34 -2.50 6.95
CA ASN A 140 7.13 -3.28 6.69
C ASN A 140 6.47 -2.90 5.36
N ASP A 141 6.36 -1.60 5.05
CA ASP A 141 5.80 -1.14 3.77
C ASP A 141 6.65 -1.61 2.59
N ILE A 142 7.98 -1.52 2.66
CA ILE A 142 8.87 -2.03 1.61
C ILE A 142 8.69 -3.55 1.42
N CYS A 143 8.67 -4.31 2.51
CA CYS A 143 8.41 -5.74 2.48
C CYS A 143 7.04 -6.05 1.88
N ALA A 144 6.00 -5.29 2.23
CA ALA A 144 4.65 -5.46 1.71
C ALA A 144 4.60 -5.25 0.18
N TRP A 145 5.27 -4.22 -0.33
CA TRP A 145 5.32 -3.97 -1.78
C TRP A 145 6.13 -5.02 -2.54
N ILE A 146 7.23 -5.51 -1.97
CA ILE A 146 8.01 -6.62 -2.55
C ILE A 146 7.15 -7.90 -2.60
N LEU A 147 6.45 -8.22 -1.51
CA LEU A 147 5.58 -9.39 -1.47
C LEU A 147 4.35 -9.25 -2.35
N LEU A 148 3.80 -8.03 -2.50
CA LEU A 148 2.73 -7.76 -3.45
C LEU A 148 3.20 -7.98 -4.88
N ALA A 149 4.35 -7.43 -5.26
CA ALA A 149 4.93 -7.66 -6.58
C ALA A 149 5.17 -9.16 -6.85
N LEU A 150 5.62 -9.90 -5.83
CA LEU A 150 5.74 -11.36 -5.91
C LEU A 150 4.38 -12.04 -6.09
N ALA A 151 3.35 -11.63 -5.35
CA ALA A 151 1.99 -12.18 -5.47
C ALA A 151 1.44 -11.99 -6.89
N VAL A 152 1.60 -10.79 -7.46
CA VAL A 152 1.23 -10.47 -8.85
C VAL A 152 1.98 -11.36 -9.83
N ALA A 153 3.31 -11.48 -9.68
CA ALA A 153 4.11 -12.33 -10.56
C ALA A 153 3.71 -13.81 -10.52
N LEU A 154 3.23 -14.30 -9.37
CA LEU A 154 2.73 -15.67 -9.19
C LEU A 154 1.34 -15.89 -9.77
N VAL A 155 0.51 -14.85 -9.90
CA VAL A 155 -0.78 -14.96 -10.64
C VAL A 155 -0.49 -15.16 -12.12
N GLU A 156 0.42 -14.36 -12.68
CA GLU A 156 0.73 -14.38 -14.12
C GLU A 156 1.46 -15.66 -14.57
N SER A 157 2.22 -16.29 -13.67
CA SER A 157 3.02 -17.49 -13.97
C SER A 157 2.24 -18.75 -14.28
N ASN A 158 0.97 -18.82 -13.85
CA ASN A 158 0.11 -19.96 -14.17
C ASN A 158 -0.68 -19.76 -15.48
N SER A 159 -0.80 -18.52 -15.95
CA SER A 159 -1.54 -18.16 -17.17
C SER A 159 -0.68 -18.24 -18.43
N SER A 160 0.66 -18.25 -18.29
CA SER A 160 1.60 -18.24 -19.41
C SER A 160 2.88 -19.02 -19.09
N SER A 161 3.55 -19.54 -20.13
CA SER A 161 4.76 -20.37 -20.02
C SER A 161 5.78 -19.82 -19.02
N THR A 162 6.56 -20.67 -18.35
CA THR A 162 7.56 -20.32 -17.31
C THR A 162 8.49 -19.15 -17.69
N LEU A 163 8.70 -18.94 -19.01
CA LEU A 163 9.45 -17.82 -19.59
C LEU A 163 8.84 -16.44 -19.30
N ALA A 164 7.51 -16.32 -19.23
CA ALA A 164 6.81 -15.07 -18.96
C ALA A 164 7.04 -14.58 -17.52
N SER A 165 7.06 -15.48 -16.53
CA SER A 165 7.32 -15.12 -15.13
C SER A 165 8.74 -14.61 -14.92
N PHE A 166 9.72 -15.26 -15.57
CA PHE A 166 11.09 -14.78 -15.57
C PHE A 166 11.21 -13.42 -16.25
N TYR A 167 10.48 -13.20 -17.36
CA TYR A 167 10.44 -11.90 -18.02
C TYR A 167 9.91 -10.80 -17.09
N VAL A 168 8.80 -11.01 -16.39
CA VAL A 168 8.23 -10.02 -15.44
C VAL A 168 9.22 -9.69 -14.33
N ILE A 169 9.85 -10.70 -13.70
CA ILE A 169 10.81 -10.48 -12.62
C ILE A 169 12.06 -9.73 -13.12
N PHE A 170 12.64 -10.15 -14.25
CA PHE A 170 13.88 -9.58 -14.76
C PHE A 170 13.67 -8.16 -15.30
N SER A 171 12.54 -7.91 -15.99
CA SER A 171 12.16 -6.57 -16.45
C SER A 171 11.81 -5.65 -15.29
N SER A 172 11.16 -6.14 -14.23
CA SER A 172 10.92 -5.37 -13.00
C SER A 172 12.23 -4.96 -12.32
N ILE A 173 13.19 -5.90 -12.18
CA ILE A 173 14.52 -5.58 -11.65
C ILE A 173 15.22 -4.56 -12.56
N GLY A 174 15.19 -4.77 -13.87
CA GLY A 174 15.76 -3.85 -14.86
C GLY A 174 15.16 -2.44 -14.77
N PHE A 175 13.85 -2.34 -14.58
CA PHE A 175 13.14 -1.07 -14.39
C PHE A 175 13.58 -0.36 -13.10
N VAL A 176 13.66 -1.07 -11.97
CA VAL A 176 14.15 -0.49 -10.71
C VAL A 176 15.60 -0.02 -10.85
N LEU A 177 16.46 -0.81 -11.50
CA LEU A 177 17.86 -0.42 -11.76
C LEU A 177 17.95 0.82 -12.67
N MET A 178 17.13 0.89 -13.73
CA MET A 178 17.06 2.07 -14.59
C MET A 178 16.65 3.31 -13.80
N LEU A 179 15.64 3.20 -12.94
CA LEU A 179 15.20 4.31 -12.08
C LEU A 179 16.32 4.78 -11.15
N ILE A 180 17.05 3.85 -10.53
CA ILE A 180 18.13 4.16 -9.58
C ILE A 180 19.37 4.74 -10.28
N PHE A 181 19.78 4.19 -11.43
CA PHE A 181 21.06 4.53 -12.06
C PHE A 181 20.97 5.56 -13.18
N VAL A 182 19.78 5.82 -13.74
CA VAL A 182 19.59 6.78 -14.83
C VAL A 182 18.69 7.93 -14.41
N VAL A 183 17.50 7.61 -13.90
CA VAL A 183 16.49 8.64 -13.62
C VAL A 183 16.85 9.45 -12.38
N ARG A 184 17.23 8.79 -11.28
CA ARG A 184 17.67 9.46 -10.06
C ARG A 184 18.84 10.43 -10.27
N PRO A 185 20.00 10.04 -10.84
CA PRO A 185 21.08 10.99 -11.09
C PRO A 185 20.68 12.07 -12.09
N GLY A 186 19.78 11.78 -13.03
CA GLY A 186 19.19 12.80 -13.91
C GLY A 186 18.40 13.87 -13.13
N ILE A 187 17.56 13.45 -12.18
CA ILE A 187 16.82 14.36 -11.30
C ILE A 187 17.79 15.15 -10.40
N GLU A 188 18.77 14.49 -9.78
CA GLU A 188 19.77 15.15 -8.94
C GLU A 188 20.58 16.18 -9.74
N TRP A 189 21.04 15.83 -10.94
CA TRP A 189 21.75 16.75 -11.84
C TRP A 189 20.89 17.94 -12.25
N PHE A 190 19.59 17.70 -12.50
CA PHE A 190 18.64 18.75 -12.83
C PHE A 190 18.43 19.72 -11.66
N ILE A 191 18.30 19.21 -10.43
CA ILE A 191 18.17 20.03 -9.22
C ILE A 191 19.41 20.90 -9.00
N HIS A 192 20.63 20.37 -9.22
CA HIS A 192 21.87 21.12 -9.04
C HIS A 192 22.04 22.28 -10.02
N ARG A 193 21.27 22.32 -11.13
CA ARG A 193 21.28 23.43 -12.10
C ARG A 193 20.35 24.57 -11.71
N ILE A 194 19.44 24.36 -10.76
CA ILE A 194 18.53 25.39 -10.29
C ILE A 194 19.28 26.21 -9.21
N PRO A 195 19.42 27.53 -9.36
CA PRO A 195 20.11 28.36 -8.38
C PRO A 195 19.46 28.24 -7.00
N ASN A 196 20.29 28.16 -5.95
CA ASN A 196 19.83 28.12 -4.56
C ASN A 196 18.97 29.35 -4.26
N GLY A 197 17.65 29.17 -4.10
CA GLY A 197 16.72 30.24 -3.70
C GLY A 197 15.56 30.50 -4.66
N GLU A 198 15.57 29.95 -5.89
CA GLU A 198 14.40 30.00 -6.78
C GLU A 198 13.42 28.88 -6.45
N SER A 199 12.13 29.19 -6.40
CA SER A 199 11.08 28.18 -6.25
C SER A 199 11.04 27.28 -7.49
N PHE A 200 10.78 25.98 -7.29
CA PHE A 200 10.58 25.08 -8.43
C PHE A 200 9.40 25.59 -9.27
N SER A 201 9.69 26.03 -10.50
CA SER A 201 8.66 26.39 -11.47
C SER A 201 7.66 25.25 -11.67
N ASP A 202 6.40 25.60 -11.94
CA ASP A 202 5.31 24.65 -12.22
C ASP A 202 5.66 23.67 -13.34
N TYR A 203 6.49 24.09 -14.31
CA TYR A 203 7.00 23.22 -15.36
C TYR A 203 7.76 21.99 -14.81
N HIS A 204 8.58 22.17 -13.77
CA HIS A 204 9.34 21.08 -13.16
C HIS A 204 8.43 20.06 -12.48
N ILE A 205 7.38 20.54 -11.82
CA ILE A 205 6.41 19.70 -11.14
C ILE A 205 5.60 18.93 -12.18
N CYS A 206 5.14 19.58 -13.25
CA CYS A 206 4.49 18.91 -14.38
C CYS A 206 5.37 17.82 -15.01
N LEU A 207 6.68 18.06 -15.15
CA LEU A 207 7.61 17.06 -15.68
C LEU A 207 7.71 15.83 -14.77
N ILE A 208 7.77 16.04 -13.45
CA ILE A 208 7.79 14.93 -12.47
C ILE A 208 6.47 14.17 -12.49
N LEU A 209 5.32 14.86 -12.52
CA LEU A 209 4.01 14.23 -12.62
C LEU A 209 3.84 13.44 -13.91
N THR A 210 4.43 13.92 -15.02
CA THR A 210 4.48 13.16 -16.27
C THR A 210 5.32 11.90 -16.09
N GLY A 211 6.46 12.00 -15.41
CA GLY A 211 7.30 10.86 -15.03
C GLY A 211 6.55 9.81 -14.21
N VAL A 212 5.68 10.24 -13.29
CA VAL A 212 4.80 9.36 -12.50
C VAL A 212 3.90 8.52 -13.42
N PHE A 213 3.23 9.13 -14.41
CA PHE A 213 2.42 8.41 -15.39
C PHE A 213 3.24 7.48 -16.28
N VAL A 214 4.39 7.93 -16.76
CA VAL A 214 5.27 7.11 -17.60
C VAL A 214 5.76 5.87 -16.83
N CYS A 215 6.17 6.04 -15.58
CA CYS A 215 6.58 4.93 -14.74
C CYS A 215 5.45 3.94 -14.49
N GLY A 216 4.24 4.44 -14.20
CA GLY A 216 3.06 3.60 -14.04
C GLY A 216 2.73 2.81 -15.30
N PHE A 217 2.73 3.47 -16.46
CA PHE A 217 2.50 2.83 -17.76
C PHE A 217 3.54 1.75 -18.08
N ILE A 218 4.83 2.02 -17.82
CA ILE A 218 5.90 1.02 -18.04
C ILE A 218 5.68 -0.21 -17.14
N THR A 219 5.37 0.00 -15.86
CA THR A 219 5.13 -1.13 -14.94
C THR A 219 3.89 -1.95 -15.32
N ASP A 220 2.83 -1.28 -15.79
CA ASP A 220 1.63 -1.93 -16.31
C ASP A 220 1.96 -2.79 -17.55
N ALA A 221 2.73 -2.23 -18.48
CA ALA A 221 3.19 -2.94 -19.68
C ALA A 221 4.14 -4.11 -19.40
N ILE A 222 4.84 -4.08 -18.26
CA ILE A 222 5.70 -5.18 -17.78
C ILE A 222 4.86 -6.34 -17.21
N GLY A 223 3.57 -6.15 -16.93
CA GLY A 223 2.73 -7.15 -16.25
C GLY A 223 2.80 -7.04 -14.71
N THR A 224 3.22 -5.88 -14.21
CA THR A 224 3.05 -5.51 -12.79
C THR A 224 1.95 -4.47 -12.67
N HIS A 225 1.45 -4.19 -11.46
CA HIS A 225 0.42 -3.18 -11.32
C HIS A 225 1.01 -1.76 -11.49
N SER A 226 0.35 -0.90 -12.28
CA SER A 226 0.73 0.51 -12.53
C SER A 226 1.10 1.34 -11.29
N ILE A 227 0.53 1.02 -10.13
CA ILE A 227 0.75 1.77 -8.89
C ILE A 227 2.16 1.48 -8.32
N PHE A 228 2.73 0.29 -8.61
CA PHE A 228 4.09 -0.07 -8.20
C PHE A 228 5.14 0.86 -8.84
N GLY A 229 4.99 1.17 -10.13
CA GLY A 229 5.91 2.09 -10.83
C GLY A 229 5.90 3.49 -10.22
N ALA A 230 4.73 4.00 -9.86
CA ALA A 230 4.60 5.29 -9.19
C ALA A 230 5.24 5.30 -7.80
N PHE A 231 5.08 4.23 -7.02
CA PHE A 231 5.74 4.08 -5.73
C PHE A 231 7.28 4.08 -5.86
N VAL A 232 7.84 3.25 -6.74
CA VAL A 232 9.30 3.18 -6.94
C VAL A 232 9.85 4.50 -7.48
N PHE A 233 9.11 5.16 -8.38
CA PHE A 233 9.48 6.50 -8.86
C PHE A 233 9.50 7.53 -7.71
N GLY A 234 8.54 7.48 -6.80
CA GLY A 234 8.54 8.31 -5.59
C GLY A 234 9.75 8.03 -4.69
N LEU A 235 10.12 6.76 -4.52
CA LEU A 235 11.28 6.37 -3.72
C LEU A 235 12.60 6.96 -4.26
N ILE A 236 12.77 7.08 -5.58
CA ILE A 236 14.03 7.60 -6.14
C ILE A 236 14.16 9.12 -6.07
N ILE A 237 13.08 9.84 -5.74
CA ILE A 237 13.12 11.29 -5.63
C ILE A 237 14.05 11.69 -4.47
N PRO A 238 15.07 12.53 -4.73
CA PRO A 238 16.00 12.96 -3.69
C PRO A 238 15.29 13.80 -2.64
N LYS A 239 15.65 13.57 -1.38
CA LYS A 239 15.15 14.36 -0.25
C LYS A 239 15.70 15.78 -0.34
N GLY A 240 14.84 16.75 -0.03
CA GLY A 240 15.19 18.16 -0.05
C GLY A 240 14.01 19.03 -0.49
N PRO A 241 14.30 20.27 -0.92
CA PRO A 241 13.29 21.26 -1.31
C PRO A 241 12.32 20.74 -2.40
N LEU A 242 12.80 19.92 -3.33
CA LEU A 242 11.96 19.36 -4.38
C LEU A 242 10.90 18.41 -3.83
N ALA A 243 11.30 17.48 -2.95
CA ALA A 243 10.38 16.54 -2.32
C ALA A 243 9.34 17.29 -1.48
N THR A 244 9.74 18.30 -0.70
CA THR A 244 8.80 19.11 0.10
C THR A 244 7.81 19.87 -0.76
N THR A 245 8.26 20.52 -1.85
CA THR A 245 7.35 21.21 -2.77
C THR A 245 6.37 20.27 -3.47
N LEU A 246 6.81 19.05 -3.85
CA LEU A 246 5.92 18.05 -4.42
C LEU A 246 4.86 17.59 -3.42
N LEU A 247 5.24 17.33 -2.17
CA LEU A 247 4.31 16.96 -1.10
C LEU A 247 3.30 18.08 -0.87
N GLU A 248 3.74 19.31 -0.67
CA GLU A 248 2.86 20.47 -0.42
C GLU A 248 1.83 20.70 -1.54
N LYS A 249 2.22 20.54 -2.82
CA LYS A 249 1.29 20.77 -3.93
C LYS A 249 0.34 19.60 -4.19
N LEU A 250 0.78 18.37 -3.93
CA LEU A 250 0.02 17.17 -4.32
C LEU A 250 -0.74 16.53 -3.19
N GLU A 251 -0.24 16.61 -1.95
CA GLU A 251 -0.83 15.93 -0.81
C GLU A 251 -2.26 16.40 -0.56
N ASP A 252 -2.49 17.71 -0.49
CA ASP A 252 -3.83 18.27 -0.26
C ASP A 252 -4.79 17.89 -1.37
N PHE A 253 -4.36 18.02 -2.64
CA PHE A 253 -5.18 17.67 -3.79
C PHE A 253 -5.54 16.18 -3.82
N VAL A 254 -4.55 15.31 -3.62
CA VAL A 254 -4.75 13.85 -3.65
C VAL A 254 -5.60 13.41 -2.47
N THR A 255 -5.28 13.83 -1.24
CA THR A 255 -5.96 13.37 -0.03
C THR A 255 -7.37 13.94 0.14
N THR A 256 -7.63 15.15 -0.39
CA THR A 256 -8.94 15.83 -0.26
C THR A 256 -9.88 15.50 -1.41
N LEU A 257 -9.38 15.27 -2.63
CA LEU A 257 -10.22 15.04 -3.82
C LEU A 257 -10.14 13.60 -4.33
N LEU A 258 -8.94 13.14 -4.68
CA LEU A 258 -8.79 11.89 -5.43
C LEU A 258 -8.94 10.64 -4.55
N LEU A 259 -8.43 10.69 -3.32
CA LEU A 259 -8.48 9.57 -2.38
C LEU A 259 -9.90 9.26 -1.91
N PRO A 260 -10.73 10.25 -1.49
CA PRO A 260 -12.13 10.02 -1.14
C PRO A 260 -12.90 9.38 -2.29
N LEU A 261 -12.63 9.81 -3.53
CA LEU A 261 -13.24 9.24 -4.72
C LEU A 261 -12.83 7.77 -4.93
N TYR A 262 -11.56 7.42 -4.75
CA TYR A 262 -11.11 6.02 -4.77
C TYR A 262 -11.82 5.16 -3.72
N PHE A 263 -11.96 5.64 -2.48
CA PHE A 263 -12.67 4.91 -1.43
C PHE A 263 -14.16 4.76 -1.68
N ALA A 264 -14.80 5.79 -2.24
CA ALA A 264 -16.20 5.71 -2.62
C ALA A 264 -16.44 4.64 -3.68
N ILE A 265 -15.57 4.53 -4.70
CA ILE A 265 -15.69 3.52 -5.75
C ILE A 265 -15.34 2.12 -5.23
N SER A 266 -14.30 1.98 -4.43
CA SER A 266 -13.98 0.71 -3.78
C SER A 266 -15.14 0.22 -2.91
N GLY A 267 -15.78 1.12 -2.17
CA GLY A 267 -17.02 0.83 -1.44
C GLY A 267 -18.17 0.44 -2.38
N LEU A 268 -18.34 1.13 -3.51
CA LEU A 268 -19.36 0.81 -4.53
C LEU A 268 -19.16 -0.59 -5.13
N ARG A 269 -17.91 -1.05 -5.28
CA ARG A 269 -17.57 -2.42 -5.73
C ARG A 269 -17.69 -3.47 -4.62
N THR A 270 -17.89 -3.07 -3.37
CA THR A 270 -17.96 -3.98 -2.23
C THR A 270 -19.38 -4.53 -2.10
N ASP A 271 -19.51 -5.84 -2.23
CA ASP A 271 -20.76 -6.55 -2.00
C ASP A 271 -20.67 -7.35 -0.70
N ILE A 272 -21.34 -6.85 0.34
CA ILE A 272 -21.45 -7.53 1.65
C ILE A 272 -22.42 -8.72 1.55
N SER A 273 -23.33 -8.70 0.55
CA SER A 273 -24.30 -9.76 0.32
C SER A 273 -23.67 -11.05 -0.21
N SER A 274 -22.39 -11.04 -0.59
CA SER A 274 -21.67 -12.28 -0.94
C SER A 274 -21.28 -13.09 0.30
N VAL A 275 -21.27 -12.48 1.49
CA VAL A 275 -21.00 -13.13 2.77
C VAL A 275 -22.36 -13.48 3.42
N ASN A 276 -22.99 -14.58 3.00
CA ASN A 276 -24.34 -14.95 3.48
C ASN A 276 -24.34 -16.05 4.55
N GLY A 277 -23.21 -16.70 4.83
CA GLY A 277 -23.11 -17.70 5.89
C GLY A 277 -22.93 -17.05 7.27
N LYS A 278 -23.77 -17.39 8.26
CA LYS A 278 -23.56 -17.00 9.66
C LYS A 278 -22.19 -17.45 10.21
N GLY A 279 -21.62 -18.53 9.65
CA GLY A 279 -20.27 -18.99 9.94
C GLY A 279 -19.16 -18.11 9.35
N ASP A 280 -19.40 -17.48 8.20
CA ASP A 280 -18.39 -16.70 7.47
C ASP A 280 -18.08 -15.38 8.17
N TYR A 281 -19.09 -14.72 8.76
CA TYR A 281 -18.89 -13.52 9.58
C TYR A 281 -18.07 -13.80 10.85
N GLY A 282 -18.38 -14.89 11.54
CA GLY A 282 -17.64 -15.29 12.74
C GLY A 282 -16.18 -15.62 12.42
N PHE A 283 -15.95 -16.32 11.30
CA PHE A 283 -14.62 -16.64 10.82
C PHE A 283 -13.83 -15.38 10.42
N PHE A 284 -14.45 -14.46 9.69
CA PHE A 284 -13.84 -13.18 9.32
C PHE A 284 -13.40 -12.35 10.54
N ILE A 285 -14.28 -12.21 11.54
CA ILE A 285 -13.96 -11.51 12.80
C ILE A 285 -12.82 -12.23 13.51
N ALA A 286 -12.86 -13.56 13.59
CA ALA A 286 -11.81 -14.35 14.25
C ALA A 286 -10.44 -14.15 13.60
N ILE A 287 -10.37 -14.11 12.26
CA ILE A 287 -9.11 -13.84 11.54
C ILE A 287 -8.57 -12.46 11.88
N ILE A 288 -9.41 -11.43 11.87
CA ILE A 288 -8.98 -10.06 12.19
C ILE A 288 -8.44 -10.00 13.62
N VAL A 289 -9.17 -10.55 14.58
CA VAL A 289 -8.75 -10.59 15.99
C VAL A 289 -7.43 -11.35 16.12
N LEU A 290 -7.30 -12.51 15.47
CA LEU A 290 -6.09 -13.32 15.54
C LEU A 290 -4.90 -12.61 14.89
N ALA A 291 -5.09 -11.95 13.75
CA ALA A 291 -4.06 -11.15 13.10
C ALA A 291 -3.62 -9.96 13.97
N CYS A 292 -4.57 -9.27 14.61
CA CYS A 292 -4.26 -8.17 15.52
C CYS A 292 -3.50 -8.64 16.75
N VAL A 293 -3.96 -9.71 17.39
CA VAL A 293 -3.28 -10.33 18.54
C VAL A 293 -1.89 -10.83 18.14
N GLY A 294 -1.77 -11.44 16.96
CA GLY A 294 -0.49 -11.89 16.40
C GLY A 294 0.51 -10.76 16.24
N LYS A 295 0.11 -9.62 15.67
CA LYS A 295 0.98 -8.43 15.56
C LYS A 295 1.44 -7.91 16.92
N VAL A 296 0.50 -7.77 17.85
CA VAL A 296 0.78 -7.27 19.19
C VAL A 296 1.74 -8.22 19.92
N ALA A 297 1.44 -9.52 19.90
CA ALA A 297 2.27 -10.54 20.54
C ALA A 297 3.67 -10.62 19.92
N GLY A 298 3.79 -10.63 18.59
CA GLY A 298 5.08 -10.68 17.90
C GLY A 298 5.95 -9.48 18.21
N THR A 299 5.37 -8.28 18.18
CA THR A 299 6.08 -7.05 18.52
C THR A 299 6.51 -7.04 19.99
N LEU A 300 5.61 -7.43 20.89
CA LEU A 300 5.85 -7.41 22.33
C LEU A 300 6.93 -8.44 22.74
N LEU A 301 6.91 -9.64 22.17
CA LEU A 301 7.93 -10.67 22.41
C LEU A 301 9.34 -10.18 22.01
N ILE A 302 9.48 -9.61 20.82
CA ILE A 302 10.77 -9.11 20.35
C ILE A 302 11.20 -7.87 21.12
N ALA A 303 10.28 -6.95 21.44
CA ALA A 303 10.59 -5.77 22.24
C ALA A 303 11.11 -6.15 23.64
N LEU A 304 10.50 -7.15 24.29
CA LEU A 304 10.96 -7.69 25.57
C LEU A 304 12.30 -8.42 25.45
N TYR A 305 12.54 -9.16 24.36
CA TYR A 305 13.84 -9.79 24.09
C TYR A 305 14.97 -8.75 24.03
N TYR A 306 14.72 -7.58 23.46
CA TYR A 306 15.66 -6.45 23.45
C TYR A 306 15.68 -5.63 24.76
N LYS A 307 15.07 -6.16 25.83
CA LYS A 307 15.01 -5.58 27.18
C LYS A 307 14.34 -4.19 27.23
N MET A 308 13.38 -3.92 26.36
CA MET A 308 12.54 -2.73 26.49
C MET A 308 11.64 -2.87 27.73
N PRO A 309 11.40 -1.78 28.49
CA PRO A 309 10.46 -1.83 29.59
C PRO A 309 9.05 -2.14 29.07
N PHE A 310 8.31 -2.97 29.81
CA PHE A 310 7.04 -3.54 29.36
C PHE A 310 6.05 -2.49 28.84
N ARG A 311 5.97 -1.33 29.51
CA ARG A 311 5.08 -0.23 29.09
C ARG A 311 5.43 0.31 27.70
N GLU A 312 6.71 0.46 27.39
CA GLU A 312 7.17 0.95 26.09
C GLU A 312 7.01 -0.12 25.01
N ALA A 313 7.30 -1.38 25.34
CA ALA A 313 7.06 -2.52 24.46
C ALA A 313 5.57 -2.64 24.09
N PHE A 314 4.68 -2.44 25.06
CA PHE A 314 3.24 -2.47 24.84
C PHE A 314 2.75 -1.30 23.98
N VAL A 315 3.24 -0.08 24.23
CA VAL A 315 2.94 1.09 23.39
C VAL A 315 3.41 0.86 21.96
N LEU A 316 4.64 0.33 21.77
CA LEU A 316 5.15 -0.01 20.45
C LEU A 316 4.29 -1.06 19.74
N ALA A 317 3.87 -2.12 20.46
CA ALA A 317 3.02 -3.17 19.92
C ALA A 317 1.64 -2.64 19.47
N LEU A 318 1.06 -1.70 20.21
CA LEU A 318 -0.18 -1.03 19.82
C LEU A 318 0.02 -0.14 18.59
N LEU A 319 1.12 0.63 18.56
CA LEU A 319 1.46 1.47 17.42
C LEU A 319 1.63 0.64 16.13
N MET A 320 2.25 -0.54 16.21
CA MET A 320 2.40 -1.45 15.07
C MET A 320 1.09 -2.09 14.58
N ASN A 321 -0.03 -1.92 15.29
CA ASN A 321 -1.34 -2.36 14.82
C ASN A 321 -2.02 -1.31 13.92
N THR A 322 -1.39 -0.15 13.69
CA THR A 322 -1.98 0.93 12.89
C THR A 322 -2.21 0.48 11.45
N LYS A 323 -3.49 0.30 11.11
CA LYS A 323 -3.95 0.06 9.75
C LYS A 323 -4.23 1.37 9.03
N GLY A 324 -4.24 1.32 7.71
CA GLY A 324 -4.49 2.50 6.91
C GLY A 324 -4.70 2.17 5.45
N LEU A 325 -4.45 3.17 4.61
CA LEU A 325 -4.86 3.21 3.22
C LEU A 325 -4.19 2.12 2.38
N THR A 326 -2.91 1.84 2.65
CA THR A 326 -2.11 0.84 1.94
C THR A 326 -2.73 -0.56 1.97
N GLU A 327 -3.36 -0.96 3.07
CA GLU A 327 -3.99 -2.28 3.17
C GLU A 327 -5.21 -2.41 2.25
N MET A 328 -6.06 -1.39 2.21
CA MET A 328 -7.22 -1.36 1.32
C MET A 328 -6.80 -1.40 -0.15
N VAL A 329 -5.68 -0.75 -0.48
CA VAL A 329 -5.08 -0.82 -1.81
C VAL A 329 -4.65 -2.24 -2.13
N VAL A 330 -3.90 -2.91 -1.25
CA VAL A 330 -3.48 -4.30 -1.43
C VAL A 330 -4.69 -5.23 -1.62
N LEU A 331 -5.73 -5.06 -0.83
CA LEU A 331 -6.96 -5.86 -0.92
C LEU A 331 -7.70 -5.65 -2.24
N ASN A 332 -7.84 -4.40 -2.70
CA ASN A 332 -8.50 -4.10 -3.97
C ASN A 332 -7.66 -4.60 -5.16
N VAL A 333 -6.34 -4.41 -5.14
CA VAL A 333 -5.44 -4.95 -6.16
C VAL A 333 -5.55 -6.47 -6.24
N GLY A 334 -5.60 -7.16 -5.09
CA GLY A 334 -5.78 -8.61 -5.06
C GLY A 334 -7.15 -9.06 -5.58
N LYS A 335 -8.20 -8.25 -5.38
CA LYS A 335 -9.52 -8.49 -5.94
C LYS A 335 -9.52 -8.32 -7.46
N ASP A 336 -8.93 -7.24 -7.97
CA ASP A 336 -8.88 -6.94 -9.40
C ASP A 336 -8.05 -7.96 -10.20
N GLN A 337 -7.19 -8.76 -9.54
CA GLN A 337 -6.47 -9.87 -10.18
C GLN A 337 -7.25 -11.19 -10.25
N LYS A 338 -8.38 -11.29 -9.55
CA LYS A 338 -9.25 -12.47 -9.57
C LYS A 338 -10.29 -12.41 -10.70
N ASP A 339 -10.65 -11.20 -11.13
CA ASP A 339 -11.65 -10.91 -12.17
C ASP A 339 -10.98 -10.71 -13.53
#